data_AF-A0A7M3MM08-F1
#
_entry.id   AF-A0A7M3MM08-F1
#
_cell.length_a   1.000
_cell.length_b   1.000
_cell.length_c   1.000
_cell.angle_alpha   90.00
_cell.angle_beta   90.00
_cell.angle_gamma   90.00
#
_symmetry.space_group_name_H-M   'P 1'
#
loop_
_entity.id
_entity.type
_entity.pdbx_description
1 polymer ?
#
loop_
_entity_poly.entity_id
_entity_poly.type
_entity_poly.pdbx_seq_one_letter_code
_entity_poly.pdbx_strand_id
1 'polypeptide(L)'
;MAALDIEVATGGRGVRCEKLRAPTPPASHVPRLGLVQRLLDSDAEVITVSAPAGAGKTTLLASWAAAPEVAGHIAWLSFDHHDTTAVRM
;
A
#
# COMPACT_ATOMS: atom_id res chain seq x y z
N MET A 1 12.02 -21.99 -6.70
CA MET A 1 13.36 -21.42 -6.44
C MET A 1 13.25 -19.95 -6.81
N ALA A 2 13.16 -18.96 -5.94
CA ALA A 2 13.62 -18.82 -4.57
C ALA A 2 12.49 -18.48 -3.58
N ALA A 3 12.77 -18.73 -2.31
CA ALA A 3 11.93 -18.48 -1.15
C ALA A 3 11.64 -17.00 -0.96
N LEU A 4 10.44 -16.70 -0.45
CA LEU A 4 10.26 -15.56 0.45
C LEU A 4 9.74 -16.15 1.77
N ASP A 5 10.69 -16.36 2.67
CA ASP A 5 10.45 -16.43 4.11
C ASP A 5 9.73 -15.14 4.52
N ILE A 6 8.49 -15.29 5.00
CA ILE A 6 7.77 -14.21 5.66
C ILE A 6 7.74 -14.59 7.14
N GLU A 7 8.58 -13.95 7.91
CA GLU A 7 8.49 -13.98 9.37
C GLU A 7 7.23 -13.19 9.76
N VAL A 8 6.16 -13.93 10.09
CA VAL A 8 4.90 -13.36 10.55
C VAL A 8 5.02 -13.12 12.05
N ALA A 9 4.90 -11.85 12.43
CA ALA A 9 4.88 -11.39 13.82
C ALA A 9 3.93 -12.26 14.67
N THR A 10 4.49 -12.95 15.66
CA THR A 10 3.74 -13.71 16.65
C THR A 10 3.23 -12.73 17.71
N GLY A 11 2.01 -12.23 17.53
CA GLY A 11 1.26 -11.42 18.49
C GLY A 11 -0.23 -11.57 18.19
N GLY A 12 -1.03 -11.98 19.18
CA GLY A 12 -2.39 -12.49 19.05
C GLY A 12 -3.32 -11.77 18.05
N ARG A 13 -3.98 -12.58 17.20
CA ARG A 13 -4.82 -12.28 16.02
C ARG A 13 -4.03 -12.02 14.73
N GLY A 14 -3.89 -13.08 13.92
CA GLY A 14 -3.25 -13.02 12.61
C GLY A 14 -3.91 -11.99 11.69
N VAL A 15 -3.07 -11.14 11.07
CA VAL A 15 -3.48 -10.20 10.04
C VAL A 15 -3.82 -10.99 8.78
N ARG A 16 -4.97 -10.70 8.17
CA ARG A 16 -5.37 -11.29 6.89
C ARG A 16 -4.35 -10.90 5.80
N CYS A 17 -3.87 -11.88 5.03
CA CYS A 17 -2.86 -11.65 4.00
C CYS A 17 -3.26 -10.58 2.98
N GLU A 18 -4.56 -10.37 2.72
CA GLU A 18 -5.06 -9.35 1.80
C GLU A 18 -4.85 -7.92 2.32
N LYS A 19 -4.76 -7.73 3.65
CA LYS A 19 -4.48 -6.41 4.24
C LYS A 19 -3.01 -6.01 4.09
N LEU A 20 -2.13 -6.98 3.82
CA LEU A 20 -0.68 -6.81 3.70
C LEU A 20 -0.18 -6.72 2.26
N ARG A 21 -1.08 -6.90 1.28
CA ARG A 21 -0.74 -6.90 -0.15
C ARG A 21 -1.28 -5.64 -0.79
N ALA A 22 -0.40 -4.89 -1.46
CA ALA A 22 -0.83 -3.81 -2.34
C ALA A 22 -1.74 -4.40 -3.43
N PRO A 23 -2.92 -3.81 -3.69
CA PRO A 23 -3.81 -4.29 -4.71
C PRO A 23 -3.17 -4.10 -6.08
N THR A 24 -3.21 -5.13 -6.93
CA THR A 24 -2.73 -5.00 -8.31
C THR A 24 -3.71 -4.13 -9.12
N PRO A 25 -3.24 -3.05 -9.77
CA PRO A 25 -4.04 -2.31 -10.72
C PRO A 25 -4.60 -3.25 -11.81
N PRO A 26 -5.87 -3.09 -12.24
CA PRO A 26 -6.39 -3.86 -13.38
C PRO A 26 -5.60 -3.51 -14.66
N ALA A 27 -5.51 -4.44 -15.61
CA ALA A 27 -4.76 -4.23 -16.85
C ALA A 27 -5.29 -3.04 -17.70
N SER A 28 -6.56 -2.68 -17.54
CA SER A 28 -7.21 -1.53 -18.19
C SER A 28 -6.95 -0.20 -17.46
N HIS A 29 -6.19 -0.21 -16.36
CA HIS A 29 -5.87 0.99 -15.61
C HIS A 29 -5.01 1.94 -16.44
N VAL A 30 -5.47 3.19 -16.58
CA VAL A 30 -4.65 4.28 -17.13
C VAL A 30 -3.91 5.01 -15.99
N PRO A 31 -2.59 4.82 -15.81
CA PRO A 31 -1.85 5.42 -14.70
C PRO A 31 -1.92 6.95 -14.78
N ARG A 32 -2.21 7.59 -13.65
CA ARG A 32 -2.13 9.06 -13.52
C ARG A 32 -0.66 9.45 -13.29
N LEU A 33 0.14 9.32 -14.35
CA LEU A 33 1.61 9.43 -14.28
C LEU A 33 2.10 10.69 -13.57
N GLY A 34 1.48 11.84 -13.79
CA GLY A 34 1.87 13.09 -13.09
C GLY A 34 1.69 13.05 -11.57
N LEU A 35 0.67 12.33 -11.06
CA LEU A 35 0.50 12.15 -9.62
C LEU A 35 1.45 11.10 -9.05
N VAL A 36 1.74 10.05 -9.82
CA VAL A 36 2.73 9.04 -9.44
C VAL A 36 4.12 9.65 -9.33
N GLN A 37 4.55 10.42 -10.34
CA GLN A 37 5.83 11.14 -10.33
C GLN A 37 5.91 12.12 -9.16
N ARG A 38 4.83 12.88 -8.88
CA ARG A 38 4.81 13.75 -7.70
C ARG A 38 5.01 13.02 -6.37
N LEU A 39 4.60 11.75 -6.26
CA LEU A 39 4.86 10.94 -5.08
C LEU A 39 6.30 10.40 -5.06
N LEU A 40 6.87 10.08 -6.23
CA LEU A 40 8.25 9.61 -6.37
C LEU A 40 9.28 10.72 -6.11
N ASP A 41 8.99 11.94 -6.57
CA ASP A 41 9.86 13.11 -6.43
C ASP A 41 9.78 13.77 -5.04
N SER A 42 8.93 13.26 -4.15
CA SER A 42 8.70 13.86 -2.83
C SER A 42 9.70 13.32 -1.80
N ASP A 43 10.47 14.22 -1.21
CA ASP A 43 11.36 13.92 -0.07
C ASP A 43 10.63 13.89 1.30
N ALA A 44 9.31 14.09 1.31
CA ALA A 44 8.53 14.08 2.55
C ALA A 44 8.47 12.68 3.19
N GLU A 45 8.78 12.59 4.49
CA GLU A 45 8.70 11.33 5.26
C GLU A 45 7.27 10.78 5.35
N VAL A 46 6.27 11.66 5.33
CA VAL A 46 4.84 11.30 5.44
C VAL A 46 4.03 12.06 4.40
N ILE A 47 3.32 11.31 3.56
CA ILE A 47 2.44 11.85 2.52
C ILE A 47 1.01 11.40 2.78
N THR A 48 0.08 12.35 2.86
CA THR A 48 -1.36 12.06 2.98
C THR A 48 -2.05 12.24 1.63
N VAL A 49 -2.76 11.21 1.16
CA VAL A 49 -3.57 11.26 -0.07
C VAL A 49 -5.05 11.32 0.28
N SER A 50 -5.65 12.51 0.17
CA SER A 50 -7.08 12.74 0.41
C SER A 50 -7.84 13.01 -0.88
N ALA A 51 -8.98 12.35 -1.06
CA ALA A 51 -9.89 12.54 -2.20
C ALA A 51 -11.28 11.93 -1.88
N PRO A 52 -12.34 12.31 -2.60
CA PRO A 52 -13.67 11.72 -2.44
C PRO A 52 -13.70 10.19 -2.58
N ALA A 53 -14.78 9.57 -2.12
CA ALA A 53 -15.06 8.17 -2.43
C ALA A 53 -15.10 7.96 -3.95
N GLY A 54 -14.51 6.87 -4.44
CA GLY A 54 -14.45 6.56 -5.88
C GLY A 54 -13.38 7.33 -6.68
N ALA A 55 -12.66 8.30 -6.10
CA ALA A 55 -11.66 9.08 -6.84
C ALA A 55 -10.38 8.32 -7.25
N GLY A 56 -10.25 7.04 -6.85
CA GLY A 56 -9.11 6.18 -7.20
C GLY A 56 -7.87 6.35 -6.31
N LYS A 57 -8.03 6.68 -5.02
CA LYS A 57 -6.89 6.81 -4.08
C LYS A 57 -6.06 5.53 -3.98
N THR A 58 -6.72 4.42 -3.71
CA THR A 58 -6.10 3.09 -3.62
C THR A 58 -5.42 2.72 -4.93
N THR A 59 -6.06 3.07 -6.03
CA THR A 59 -5.61 2.84 -7.40
C THR A 59 -4.35 3.64 -7.75
N LEU A 60 -4.27 4.91 -7.30
CA LEU A 60 -3.07 5.74 -7.37
C LEU A 60 -1.92 5.17 -6.53
N LEU A 61 -2.18 4.82 -5.27
CA LEU A 61 -1.17 4.26 -4.37
C LEU A 61 -0.66 2.89 -4.86
N ALA A 62 -1.53 2.06 -5.42
CA ALA A 62 -1.15 0.81 -6.07
C ALA A 62 -0.25 1.03 -7.30
N SER A 63 -0.56 2.04 -8.12
CA SER A 63 0.28 2.41 -9.28
C SER A 63 1.65 2.91 -8.85
N TRP A 64 1.70 3.74 -7.79
CA TRP A 64 2.95 4.18 -7.18
C TRP A 64 3.74 3.00 -6.60
N ALA A 65 3.07 2.07 -5.92
CA ALA A 65 3.74 0.91 -5.34
C ALA A 65 4.28 -0.10 -6.37
N ALA A 66 3.73 -0.10 -7.58
CA ALA A 66 4.23 -0.89 -8.70
C ALA A 66 5.35 -0.19 -9.48
N ALA A 67 5.69 1.06 -9.15
CA ALA A 67 6.71 1.82 -9.86
C ALA A 67 8.11 1.21 -9.57
N PRO A 68 8.97 1.02 -10.60
CA PRO A 68 10.27 0.37 -10.44
C PRO A 68 11.18 1.00 -9.37
N GLU A 69 11.05 2.30 -9.14
CA GLU A 69 11.83 3.09 -8.21
C GLU A 69 11.61 2.68 -6.74
N VAL A 70 10.44 2.14 -6.43
CA VAL A 70 10.04 1.74 -5.07
C VAL A 70 9.67 0.26 -4.97
N ALA A 71 9.52 -0.43 -6.10
CA ALA A 71 9.20 -1.85 -6.15
C ALA A 71 10.20 -2.68 -5.33
N GLY A 72 9.70 -3.46 -4.37
CA GLY A 72 10.51 -4.28 -3.47
C GLY A 72 10.90 -3.62 -2.14
N HIS A 73 10.61 -2.33 -1.96
CA HIS A 73 10.87 -1.58 -0.73
C HIS A 73 9.58 -1.14 -0.01
N ILE A 74 8.46 -1.81 -0.28
CA ILE A 74 7.14 -1.39 0.18
C ILE A 74 6.52 -2.42 1.10
N ALA A 75 6.03 -1.93 2.24
CA ALA A 75 5.05 -2.61 3.05
C ALA A 75 3.67 -1.96 2.82
N TRP A 76 2.66 -2.77 2.55
CA TRP A 76 1.28 -2.30 2.42
C TRP A 76 0.50 -2.68 3.67
N LEU A 77 -0.31 -1.75 4.18
CA LEU A 77 -1.24 -2.03 5.26
C LEU A 77 -2.57 -1.31 5.00
N SER A 78 -3.63 -2.11 4.81
CA SER A 78 -5.00 -1.62 4.72
C SER A 78 -5.67 -1.68 6.08
N PHE A 79 -6.25 -0.57 6.52
CA PHE A 79 -7.10 -0.50 7.71
C PHE A 79 -8.58 -0.49 7.31
N ASP A 80 -9.40 -1.24 8.05
CA ASP A 80 -10.85 -1.14 8.00
C ASP A 80 -11.43 -0.82 9.39
N HIS A 81 -12.74 -0.62 9.47
CA HIS A 81 -13.42 -0.23 10.71
C HIS A 81 -13.34 -1.31 11.81
N HIS A 82 -13.00 -2.55 11.46
CA HIS A 82 -12.84 -3.64 12.41
C HIS A 82 -11.42 -3.68 13.02
N ASP A 83 -10.47 -2.90 12.50
CA ASP A 83 -9.10 -2.77 13.02
C ASP A 83 -8.99 -1.71 14.12
N THR A 84 -9.92 -1.70 15.07
CA THR A 84 -10.05 -0.60 16.06
C THR A 84 -9.41 -0.92 17.42
N THR A 85 -8.65 -2.02 17.55
CA THR A 85 -7.96 -2.33 18.82
C THR A 85 -6.56 -1.73 18.84
N ALA A 86 -6.43 -0.55 19.42
CA ALA A 86 -5.12 0.00 19.77
C ALA A 86 -4.50 -0.85 20.90
N VAL A 87 -3.47 -1.61 20.59
CA VAL A 87 -2.58 -2.18 21.60
C VAL A 87 -1.47 -1.16 21.81
N ARG A 88 -1.43 -0.54 22.98
CA ARG A 88 -0.36 0.37 23.37
C ARG A 88 0.80 -0.49 23.87
N MET A 89 1.95 -0.41 23.19
CA MET A 89 3.21 -0.97 23.69
C MET A 89 3.90 0.03 24.62
#